data_AF-A0A7V3JJ04-F1
#
_entry.id   AF-A0A7V3JJ04-F1
#
_cell.length_a   1.000
_cell.length_b   1.000
_cell.length_c   1.000
_cell.angle_alpha   90.00
_cell.angle_beta   90.00
_cell.angle_gamma   90.00
#
_symmetry.space_group_name_H-M   'P 1'
#
loop_
_entity.id
_entity.type
_entity.pdbx_description
1 polymer ?
#
loop_
_entity_poly.entity_id
_entity_poly.type
_entity_poly.pdbx_seq_one_letter_code
_entity_poly.pdbx_strand_id
1 'polypeptide(L)'
;MIPRRGALDYELIAGQSRMGYALVEVVVASLVAGIVLVGALLALSGALRSAVWASQAARAASLAQDLMDEILTASYRDPDQPPLWGVEEASANTRASFDDVDDYDGWTESPPQKRDGTPLAGLAGWQREVTVRNVDPDDVTKELATTDDRGLRRVRVLVSYQNRVLADLVSLKTSAELKSRSDGSASSATVAKPPGNQPPSAVATGTPLSGAGQVTVQFDASASRDPDGDPLDYAWDFGDGGLGMGVQPVHTYMNSGRETVVRIVTLTVSDPYGGRATDRITVTLFPAAK
;
A
#
# COMPACT_ATOMS: atom_id res chain seq x y z
N MET A 1 73.61 4.06 -67.22
CA MET A 1 72.83 5.32 -67.18
C MET A 1 71.76 5.15 -66.10
N ILE A 2 71.88 5.94 -65.02
CA ILE A 2 70.89 6.26 -63.95
C ILE A 2 70.61 5.20 -62.83
N PRO A 3 70.46 5.63 -61.53
CA PRO A 3 70.88 4.91 -60.31
C PRO A 3 69.83 4.78 -59.16
N ARG A 4 70.30 4.44 -57.93
CA ARG A 4 69.73 4.64 -56.55
C ARG A 4 68.68 3.62 -56.06
N ARG A 5 68.54 3.22 -54.78
CA ARG A 5 68.73 3.78 -53.41
C ARG A 5 68.80 2.57 -52.42
N GLY A 6 69.63 2.53 -51.38
CA GLY A 6 69.40 3.17 -50.07
C GLY A 6 68.49 2.32 -49.16
N ALA A 7 69.04 1.43 -48.33
CA ALA A 7 68.31 0.74 -47.27
C ALA A 7 68.80 1.28 -45.91
N LEU A 8 67.86 1.86 -45.15
CA LEU A 8 68.05 2.42 -43.82
C LEU A 8 67.84 1.34 -42.76
N ASP A 9 68.70 1.39 -41.75
CA ASP A 9 68.64 0.60 -40.53
C ASP A 9 67.31 0.78 -39.79
N TYR A 10 66.73 -0.33 -39.32
CA TYR A 10 65.55 -0.35 -38.47
C TYR A 10 65.99 -0.68 -37.04
N GLU A 11 66.19 0.36 -36.22
CA GLU A 11 66.18 0.24 -34.76
C GLU A 11 64.74 -0.08 -34.30
N LEU A 12 64.54 -1.27 -33.75
CA LEU A 12 63.31 -1.66 -33.08
C LEU A 12 63.30 -1.02 -31.68
N ILE A 13 62.40 -0.07 -31.46
CA ILE A 13 62.13 0.53 -30.14
C ILE A 13 61.53 -0.55 -29.24
N ALA A 14 62.25 -0.88 -28.15
CA ALA A 14 61.86 -1.85 -27.14
C ALA A 14 60.55 -1.47 -26.43
N GLY A 15 59.63 -2.42 -26.36
CA GLY A 15 58.34 -2.29 -25.67
C GLY A 15 58.50 -2.21 -24.14
N GLN A 16 57.90 -1.19 -23.54
CA GLN A 16 57.65 -1.15 -22.09
C GLN A 16 56.55 -2.15 -21.71
N SER A 17 56.89 -3.10 -20.83
CA SER A 17 55.96 -4.05 -20.21
C SER A 17 54.98 -3.38 -19.25
N ARG A 18 53.70 -3.30 -19.61
CA ARG A 18 52.59 -2.88 -18.70
C ARG A 18 52.08 -4.08 -17.88
N MET A 19 52.87 -4.61 -16.95
CA MET A 19 52.46 -5.76 -16.12
C MET A 19 51.91 -5.38 -14.73
N GLY A 20 51.99 -4.11 -14.31
CA GLY A 20 51.53 -3.66 -12.99
C GLY A 20 50.04 -3.26 -12.90
N TYR A 21 49.40 -2.93 -14.02
CA TYR A 21 48.03 -2.38 -14.02
C TYR A 21 46.93 -3.46 -14.07
N ALA A 22 47.24 -4.65 -14.59
CA ALA A 22 46.23 -5.71 -14.80
C ALA A 22 45.68 -6.29 -13.48
N LEU A 23 46.51 -6.42 -12.45
CA LEU A 23 46.08 -7.03 -11.17
C LEU A 23 45.20 -6.06 -10.36
N VAL A 24 45.50 -4.77 -10.40
CA VAL A 24 44.67 -3.71 -9.80
C VAL A 24 43.31 -3.63 -10.52
N GLU A 25 43.31 -3.69 -11.85
CA GLU A 25 42.08 -3.66 -12.65
C GLU A 25 41.16 -4.85 -12.38
N VAL A 26 41.70 -6.07 -12.26
CA VAL A 26 40.93 -7.27 -11.92
C VAL A 26 40.33 -7.19 -10.50
N VAL A 27 41.09 -6.68 -9.53
CA VAL A 27 40.60 -6.49 -8.16
C VAL A 27 39.49 -5.43 -8.12
N VAL A 28 39.68 -4.29 -8.78
CA VAL A 28 38.68 -3.22 -8.86
C VAL A 28 37.42 -3.69 -9.59
N ALA A 29 37.55 -4.39 -10.72
CA ALA A 29 36.42 -4.94 -11.46
C ALA A 29 35.61 -5.95 -10.63
N SER A 30 36.29 -6.80 -9.85
CA SER A 30 35.63 -7.78 -8.96
C SER A 30 34.87 -7.09 -7.82
N LEU A 31 35.43 -6.02 -7.24
CA LEU A 31 34.80 -5.22 -6.20
C LEU A 31 33.56 -4.48 -6.73
N VAL A 32 33.67 -3.85 -7.91
CA VAL A 32 32.55 -3.18 -8.58
C VAL A 32 31.45 -4.18 -8.93
N ALA A 33 31.79 -5.35 -9.47
CA ALA A 33 30.83 -6.41 -9.77
C ALA A 33 30.10 -6.90 -8.51
N GLY A 34 30.83 -7.06 -7.39
CA GLY A 34 30.24 -7.43 -6.09
C GLY A 34 29.26 -6.38 -5.57
N ILE A 35 29.61 -5.09 -5.64
CA ILE A 35 28.73 -3.98 -5.22
C ILE A 35 27.48 -3.91 -6.09
N VAL A 36 27.62 -4.04 -7.41
CA VAL A 36 26.48 -4.04 -8.35
C VAL A 36 25.58 -5.26 -8.10
N LEU A 37 26.15 -6.43 -7.81
CA LEU A 37 25.37 -7.64 -7.52
C LEU A 37 24.60 -7.52 -6.20
N VAL A 38 25.22 -6.99 -5.14
CA VAL A 38 24.53 -6.73 -3.86
C VAL A 38 23.42 -5.71 -4.05
N GLY A 39 23.66 -4.63 -4.81
CA GLY A 39 22.64 -3.65 -5.18
C GLY A 39 21.47 -4.27 -5.96
N ALA A 40 21.76 -5.14 -6.93
CA ALA A 40 20.75 -5.85 -7.71
C ALA A 40 19.92 -6.84 -6.86
N LEU A 41 20.56 -7.56 -5.93
CA LEU A 41 19.87 -8.48 -5.02
C LEU A 41 18.98 -7.73 -4.02
N LEU A 42 19.43 -6.59 -3.50
CA LEU A 42 18.63 -5.74 -2.64
C LEU A 42 17.44 -5.13 -3.40
N ALA A 43 17.66 -4.64 -4.62
CA ALA A 43 16.58 -4.15 -5.49
C ALA A 43 15.58 -5.23 -5.86
N LEU A 44 16.04 -6.44 -6.19
CA LEU A 44 15.18 -7.60 -6.45
C LEU A 44 14.41 -8.01 -5.20
N SER A 45 15.03 -7.96 -4.02
CA SER A 45 14.36 -8.25 -2.76
C SER A 45 13.27 -7.20 -2.43
N GLY A 46 13.51 -5.92 -2.74
CA GLY A 46 12.51 -4.85 -2.63
C GLY A 46 11.37 -5.03 -3.62
N ALA A 47 11.67 -5.37 -4.88
CA ALA A 47 10.66 -5.64 -5.91
C ALA A 47 9.80 -6.88 -5.61
N LEU A 48 10.41 -7.94 -5.06
CA LEU A 48 9.66 -9.13 -4.62
C LEU A 48 8.80 -8.81 -3.40
N ARG A 49 9.30 -8.01 -2.45
CA ARG A 49 8.52 -7.57 -1.29
C ARG A 49 7.35 -6.68 -1.73
N SER A 50 7.56 -5.71 -2.62
CA SER A 50 6.49 -4.85 -3.13
C SER A 50 5.45 -5.64 -3.93
N ALA A 51 5.85 -6.65 -4.71
CA ALA A 51 4.94 -7.54 -5.42
C ALA A 51 4.12 -8.43 -4.47
N VAL A 52 4.75 -9.01 -3.44
CA VAL A 52 4.06 -9.82 -2.42
C VAL A 52 3.08 -8.95 -1.64
N TRP A 53 3.46 -7.74 -1.24
CA TRP A 53 2.58 -6.81 -0.55
C TRP A 53 1.42 -6.34 -1.42
N ALA A 54 1.66 -5.98 -2.69
CA ALA A 54 0.60 -5.64 -3.62
C ALA A 54 -0.39 -6.79 -3.81
N SER A 55 0.10 -8.04 -3.83
CA SER A 55 -0.75 -9.23 -3.91
C SER A 55 -1.58 -9.46 -2.63
N GLN A 56 -0.99 -9.20 -1.46
CA GLN A 56 -1.69 -9.31 -0.17
C GLN A 56 -2.72 -8.20 -0.02
N ALA A 57 -2.40 -6.96 -0.36
CA ALA A 57 -3.34 -5.84 -0.36
C ALA A 57 -4.51 -6.08 -1.33
N ALA A 58 -4.25 -6.58 -2.54
CA ALA A 58 -5.31 -6.94 -3.48
C ALA A 58 -6.22 -8.05 -2.94
N ARG A 59 -5.64 -9.05 -2.26
CA ARG A 59 -6.41 -10.12 -1.60
C ARG A 59 -7.19 -9.63 -0.38
N ALA A 60 -6.64 -8.67 0.37
CA ALA A 60 -7.33 -8.01 1.48
C ALA A 60 -8.55 -7.23 0.97
N ALA A 61 -8.36 -6.47 -0.12
CA ALA A 61 -9.43 -5.72 -0.76
C ALA A 61 -10.56 -6.62 -1.25
N SER A 62 -10.24 -7.75 -1.92
CA SER A 62 -11.28 -8.69 -2.35
C SER A 62 -12.05 -9.30 -1.16
N LEU A 63 -11.35 -9.67 -0.09
CA LEU A 63 -11.99 -10.21 1.13
C LEU A 63 -12.88 -9.19 1.84
N ALA A 64 -12.51 -7.91 1.77
CA ALA A 64 -13.30 -6.80 2.31
C ALA A 64 -14.54 -6.55 1.44
N GLN A 65 -14.37 -6.52 0.12
CA GLN A 65 -15.44 -6.31 -0.86
C GLN A 65 -16.48 -7.43 -0.79
N ASP A 66 -16.06 -8.69 -0.79
CA ASP A 66 -16.98 -9.83 -0.71
C ASP A 66 -17.87 -9.77 0.54
N LEU A 67 -17.31 -9.34 1.68
CA LEU A 67 -18.07 -9.19 2.93
C LEU A 67 -18.93 -7.92 2.92
N MET A 68 -18.41 -6.82 2.38
CA MET A 68 -19.16 -5.57 2.23
C MET A 68 -20.39 -5.77 1.34
N ASP A 69 -20.25 -6.45 0.21
CA ASP A 69 -21.38 -6.74 -0.68
C ASP A 69 -22.43 -7.61 0.02
N GLU A 70 -22.01 -8.61 0.78
CA GLU A 70 -22.91 -9.41 1.61
C GLU A 70 -23.72 -8.52 2.58
N ILE A 71 -23.05 -7.67 3.36
CA ILE A 71 -23.69 -6.76 4.32
C ILE A 71 -24.63 -5.78 3.61
N LEU A 72 -24.19 -5.19 2.50
CA LEU A 72 -25.00 -4.21 1.77
C LEU A 72 -26.22 -4.84 1.07
N THR A 73 -26.22 -6.15 0.83
CA THR A 73 -27.43 -6.86 0.36
C THR A 73 -28.42 -7.19 1.47
N ALA A 74 -27.98 -7.20 2.74
CA ALA A 74 -28.86 -7.41 3.87
C ALA A 74 -29.91 -6.30 4.01
N SER A 75 -30.99 -6.61 4.73
CA SER A 75 -32.03 -5.63 5.04
C SER A 75 -31.44 -4.50 5.88
N TYR A 76 -31.98 -3.28 5.75
CA TYR A 76 -31.54 -2.19 6.62
C TYR A 76 -31.84 -2.49 8.10
N ARG A 77 -32.99 -3.11 8.36
CA ARG A 77 -33.52 -3.53 9.65
C ARG A 77 -34.48 -4.70 9.41
N ASP A 78 -34.57 -5.66 10.34
CA ASP A 78 -35.61 -6.69 10.33
C ASP A 78 -37.03 -6.06 10.51
N PRO A 79 -38.00 -6.28 9.59
CA PRO A 79 -39.38 -5.87 9.79
C PRO A 79 -40.16 -6.71 10.81
N ASP A 80 -39.71 -7.93 11.10
CA ASP A 80 -40.46 -8.93 11.86
C ASP A 80 -40.06 -9.01 13.35
N GLN A 81 -39.01 -8.27 13.76
CA GLN A 81 -38.52 -8.21 15.13
C GLN A 81 -38.37 -6.78 15.68
N PRO A 82 -38.48 -6.60 17.02
CA PRO A 82 -38.22 -5.30 17.64
C PRO A 82 -36.74 -4.92 17.44
N PRO A 83 -36.44 -3.63 17.19
CA PRO A 83 -35.09 -3.19 16.88
C PRO A 83 -34.15 -3.44 18.06
N LEU A 84 -33.31 -4.47 17.94
CA LEU A 84 -32.20 -4.76 18.82
C LEU A 84 -30.91 -4.52 18.04
N TRP A 85 -29.94 -3.86 18.67
CA TRP A 85 -28.67 -3.56 18.04
C TRP A 85 -27.71 -4.74 18.21
N GLY A 86 -27.17 -5.25 17.10
CA GLY A 86 -26.28 -6.41 17.09
C GLY A 86 -27.04 -7.73 17.03
N VAL A 87 -26.29 -8.84 17.04
CA VAL A 87 -26.82 -10.21 16.88
C VAL A 87 -27.99 -10.50 17.82
N GLU A 88 -29.12 -10.89 17.26
CA GLU A 88 -30.32 -11.24 18.02
C GLU A 88 -30.22 -12.65 18.65
N GLU A 89 -30.56 -12.76 19.94
CA GLU A 89 -30.32 -13.94 20.81
C GLU A 89 -30.94 -15.27 20.32
N ALA A 90 -31.90 -15.25 19.38
CA ALA A 90 -32.51 -16.46 18.81
C ALA A 90 -31.74 -17.05 17.63
N SER A 91 -30.83 -16.27 17.04
CA SER A 91 -30.02 -16.60 15.89
C SER A 91 -28.68 -17.15 16.35
N ALA A 92 -28.42 -18.44 16.11
CA ALA A 92 -27.16 -19.06 16.49
C ALA A 92 -25.99 -18.19 15.99
N ASN A 93 -25.16 -17.63 16.90
CA ASN A 93 -24.04 -16.66 16.72
C ASN A 93 -23.12 -16.92 15.50
N THR A 94 -23.67 -16.95 14.31
CA THR A 94 -23.06 -17.43 13.08
C THR A 94 -23.56 -16.53 11.97
N ARG A 95 -22.66 -16.13 11.08
CA ARG A 95 -22.98 -15.23 9.97
C ARG A 95 -24.10 -15.74 9.05
N ALA A 96 -24.39 -17.03 9.08
CA ALA A 96 -25.50 -17.64 8.34
C ALA A 96 -26.87 -17.17 8.81
N SER A 97 -27.02 -16.77 10.07
CA SER A 97 -28.27 -16.29 10.64
C SER A 97 -28.42 -14.77 10.58
N PHE A 98 -27.41 -14.03 10.13
CA PHE A 98 -27.49 -12.58 10.04
C PHE A 98 -28.40 -12.19 8.87
N ASP A 99 -29.43 -11.40 9.13
CA ASP A 99 -30.45 -11.05 8.15
C ASP A 99 -30.65 -9.54 7.94
N ASP A 100 -30.15 -8.72 8.86
CA ASP A 100 -30.01 -7.29 8.68
C ASP A 100 -28.57 -6.77 8.89
N VAL A 101 -28.39 -5.46 8.77
CA VAL A 101 -27.06 -4.85 8.71
C VAL A 101 -26.41 -4.77 10.08
N ASP A 102 -27.15 -4.52 11.16
CA ASP A 102 -26.59 -4.37 12.51
C ASP A 102 -26.17 -5.67 13.17
N ASP A 103 -26.67 -6.82 12.73
CA ASP A 103 -26.14 -8.13 13.13
C ASP A 103 -24.62 -8.27 12.91
N TYR A 104 -24.07 -7.56 11.94
CA TYR A 104 -22.63 -7.58 11.65
C TYR A 104 -21.83 -6.67 12.57
N ASP A 105 -22.45 -5.85 13.43
CA ASP A 105 -21.71 -4.92 14.29
C ASP A 105 -20.83 -5.66 15.31
N GLY A 106 -19.53 -5.37 15.29
CA GLY A 106 -18.57 -6.03 16.14
C GLY A 106 -18.23 -7.46 15.71
N TRP A 107 -18.73 -7.92 14.54
CA TRP A 107 -18.37 -9.23 14.02
C TRP A 107 -16.87 -9.30 13.72
N THR A 108 -16.23 -10.36 14.22
CA THR A 108 -14.82 -10.65 13.94
C THR A 108 -14.64 -12.11 13.59
N GLU A 109 -13.71 -12.40 12.68
CA GLU A 109 -13.42 -13.77 12.29
C GLU A 109 -11.94 -13.97 11.93
N SER A 110 -11.41 -15.14 12.30
CA SER A 110 -10.06 -15.58 11.94
C SER A 110 -9.96 -17.12 11.97
N PRO A 111 -9.49 -17.78 10.90
CA PRO A 111 -9.26 -17.22 9.56
C PRO A 111 -10.59 -16.84 8.88
N PRO A 112 -10.57 -16.02 7.82
CA PRO A 112 -11.77 -15.65 7.09
C PRO A 112 -12.58 -16.86 6.60
N GLN A 113 -13.90 -16.78 6.69
CA GLN A 113 -14.82 -17.88 6.40
C GLN A 113 -15.88 -17.49 5.35
N LYS A 114 -16.46 -18.50 4.69
CA LYS A 114 -17.71 -18.34 3.93
C LYS A 114 -18.89 -18.09 4.89
N ARG A 115 -20.04 -17.71 4.34
CA ARG A 115 -21.24 -17.43 5.14
C ARG A 115 -21.72 -18.65 5.93
N ASP A 116 -21.49 -19.85 5.42
CA ASP A 116 -21.79 -21.13 6.08
C ASP A 116 -20.80 -21.53 7.20
N GLY A 117 -19.82 -20.67 7.52
CA GLY A 117 -18.77 -20.94 8.53
C GLY A 117 -17.59 -21.76 8.01
N THR A 118 -17.58 -22.18 6.73
CA THR A 118 -16.45 -22.93 6.17
C THR A 118 -15.23 -22.02 5.99
N PRO A 119 -14.04 -22.36 6.54
CA PRO A 119 -12.83 -21.56 6.35
C PRO A 119 -12.39 -21.45 4.89
N LEU A 120 -11.97 -20.24 4.48
CA LEU A 120 -11.36 -20.02 3.18
C LEU A 120 -9.91 -20.50 3.16
N ALA A 121 -9.51 -21.19 2.10
CA ALA A 121 -8.19 -21.82 2.01
C ALA A 121 -7.04 -20.79 1.92
N GLY A 122 -5.93 -21.09 2.62
CA GLY A 122 -4.71 -20.30 2.54
C GLY A 122 -4.80 -18.89 3.16
N LEU A 123 -5.68 -18.71 4.15
CA LEU A 123 -5.89 -17.46 4.89
C LEU A 123 -5.61 -17.59 6.39
N ALA A 124 -4.78 -18.55 6.80
CA ALA A 124 -4.32 -18.62 8.19
C ALA A 124 -3.61 -17.31 8.59
N GLY A 125 -3.94 -16.75 9.75
CA GLY A 125 -3.39 -15.47 10.24
C GLY A 125 -4.03 -14.21 9.64
N TRP A 126 -5.01 -14.35 8.75
CA TRP A 126 -5.87 -13.26 8.31
C TRP A 126 -7.03 -13.07 9.28
N GLN A 127 -7.54 -11.85 9.37
CA GLN A 127 -8.69 -11.51 10.18
C GLN A 127 -9.60 -10.53 9.42
N ARG A 128 -10.90 -10.63 9.67
CA ARG A 128 -11.87 -9.60 9.28
C ARG A 128 -12.58 -9.07 10.51
N GLU A 129 -12.86 -7.79 10.50
CA GLU A 129 -13.62 -7.08 11.53
C GLU A 129 -14.65 -6.18 10.84
N VAL A 130 -15.86 -6.14 11.39
CA VAL A 130 -16.94 -5.30 10.89
C VAL A 130 -17.40 -4.37 12.00
N THR A 131 -17.57 -3.09 11.66
CA THR A 131 -18.26 -2.14 12.53
C THR A 131 -19.37 -1.46 11.75
N VAL A 132 -20.53 -1.36 12.37
CA VAL A 132 -21.72 -0.69 11.83
C VAL A 132 -22.05 0.45 12.76
N ARG A 133 -22.38 1.63 12.25
CA ARG A 133 -22.71 2.80 13.07
C ARG A 133 -23.83 3.59 12.46
N ASN A 134 -24.79 4.03 13.27
CA ASN A 134 -25.73 5.06 12.84
C ASN A 134 -24.96 6.36 12.59
N VAL A 135 -25.28 7.05 11.50
CA VAL A 135 -24.66 8.33 11.14
C VAL A 135 -25.72 9.34 10.75
N ASP A 136 -25.42 10.63 10.95
CA ASP A 136 -26.31 11.72 10.60
C ASP A 136 -26.40 11.83 9.07
N PRO A 137 -27.59 11.74 8.44
CA PRO A 137 -27.71 11.88 6.98
C PRO A 137 -27.31 13.26 6.47
N ASP A 138 -27.38 14.28 7.32
CA ASP A 138 -26.94 15.64 7.01
C ASP A 138 -25.43 15.86 7.24
N ASP A 139 -24.77 14.96 8.00
CA ASP A 139 -23.33 14.97 8.26
C ASP A 139 -22.83 13.53 8.51
N VAL A 140 -22.41 12.85 7.44
CA VAL A 140 -22.00 11.44 7.47
C VAL A 140 -20.75 11.16 8.31
N THR A 141 -20.05 12.20 8.74
CA THR A 141 -18.89 12.06 9.64
C THR A 141 -19.32 11.89 11.10
N LYS A 142 -20.52 12.38 11.45
CA LYS A 142 -21.08 12.36 12.79
C LYS A 142 -21.77 11.04 13.07
N GLU A 143 -21.18 10.27 13.98
CA GLU A 143 -21.76 9.05 14.54
C GLU A 143 -22.89 9.38 15.52
N LEU A 144 -23.97 8.62 15.44
CA LEU A 144 -25.14 8.74 16.30
C LEU A 144 -25.20 7.58 17.28
N ALA A 145 -25.94 7.76 18.37
CA ALA A 145 -26.22 6.68 19.31
C ALA A 145 -27.00 5.55 18.59
N THR A 146 -26.87 4.31 19.07
CA THR A 146 -27.59 3.15 18.52
C THR A 146 -29.11 3.33 18.59
N THR A 147 -29.61 4.11 19.55
CA THR A 147 -31.03 4.47 19.68
C THR A 147 -31.48 5.63 18.80
N ASP A 148 -30.55 6.41 18.23
CA ASP A 148 -30.82 7.54 17.31
C ASP A 148 -30.57 7.08 15.87
N ASP A 149 -31.49 6.23 15.39
CA ASP A 149 -31.47 5.75 14.02
C ASP A 149 -32.26 6.71 13.11
N ARG A 150 -31.51 7.42 12.25
CA ARG A 150 -32.07 8.33 11.24
C ARG A 150 -32.22 7.70 9.87
N GLY A 151 -31.95 6.41 9.74
CA GLY A 151 -32.07 5.63 8.51
C GLY A 151 -30.80 5.58 7.65
N LEU A 152 -29.64 6.00 8.18
CA LEU A 152 -28.35 5.91 7.50
C LEU A 152 -27.33 5.23 8.42
N ARG A 153 -26.69 4.18 7.92
CA ARG A 153 -25.66 3.42 8.63
C ARG A 153 -24.36 3.44 7.85
N ARG A 154 -23.25 3.66 8.56
CA ARG A 154 -21.89 3.47 8.06
C ARG A 154 -21.43 2.07 8.39
N VAL A 155 -21.11 1.29 7.36
CA VAL A 155 -20.53 -0.05 7.47
C VAL A 155 -19.05 0.08 7.17
N ARG A 156 -18.20 -0.44 8.05
CA ARG A 156 -16.75 -0.51 7.87
C ARG A 156 -16.29 -1.94 7.99
N VAL A 157 -15.54 -2.42 7.00
CA VAL A 157 -14.94 -3.74 6.95
C VAL A 157 -13.42 -3.59 6.95
N LEU A 158 -12.78 -4.05 8.01
CA LEU A 158 -11.34 -4.09 8.18
C LEU A 158 -10.83 -5.50 7.88
N VAL A 159 -9.78 -5.60 7.06
CA VAL A 159 -9.07 -6.87 6.82
C VAL A 159 -7.62 -6.71 7.22
N SER A 160 -7.16 -7.60 8.08
CA SER A 160 -5.78 -7.61 8.57
C SER A 160 -5.09 -8.95 8.33
N TYR A 161 -3.76 -8.91 8.27
CA TYR A 161 -2.91 -10.10 8.26
C TYR A 161 -1.78 -9.89 9.25
N GLN A 162 -1.59 -10.83 10.18
CA GLN A 162 -0.57 -10.73 11.23
C GLN A 162 -0.60 -9.37 11.97
N ASN A 163 -1.80 -8.94 12.38
CA ASN A 163 -2.06 -7.67 13.08
C ASN A 163 -1.74 -6.40 12.28
N ARG A 164 -1.56 -6.48 10.96
CA ARG A 164 -1.44 -5.32 10.08
C ARG A 164 -2.70 -5.17 9.24
N VAL A 165 -3.33 -4.01 9.26
CA VAL A 165 -4.46 -3.69 8.38
C VAL A 165 -3.95 -3.60 6.95
N LEU A 166 -4.60 -4.32 6.05
CA LEU A 166 -4.27 -4.38 4.62
C LEU A 166 -5.41 -3.85 3.75
N ALA A 167 -6.64 -3.80 4.27
CA ALA A 167 -7.78 -3.12 3.64
C ALA A 167 -8.72 -2.55 4.71
N ASP A 168 -9.30 -1.39 4.41
CA ASP A 168 -10.26 -0.68 5.23
C ASP A 168 -11.34 -0.11 4.32
N LEU A 169 -12.46 -0.81 4.22
CA LEU A 169 -13.54 -0.47 3.29
C LEU A 169 -14.69 0.14 4.07
N VAL A 170 -15.16 1.32 3.64
CA VAL A 170 -16.30 2.01 4.26
C VAL A 170 -17.39 2.22 3.23
N SER A 171 -18.63 1.89 3.58
CA SER A 171 -19.79 2.15 2.76
C SER A 171 -20.97 2.66 3.59
N LEU A 172 -21.97 3.21 2.93
CA LEU A 172 -23.19 3.70 3.54
C LEU A 172 -24.38 2.84 3.10
N LYS A 173 -25.20 2.44 4.07
CA LYS A 173 -26.48 1.79 3.84
C LYS A 173 -27.61 2.73 4.26
N THR A 174 -28.57 2.93 3.37
CA THR A 174 -29.79 3.70 3.63
C THR A 174 -30.98 2.79 3.90
N SER A 175 -31.87 3.26 4.76
CA SER A 175 -33.24 2.76 4.91
C SER A 175 -34.08 3.10 3.69
N ALA A 176 -35.16 2.34 3.48
CA ALA A 176 -36.10 2.61 2.39
C ALA A 176 -36.77 3.98 2.56
N GLU A 177 -37.05 4.38 3.81
CA GLU A 177 -37.66 5.65 4.19
C GLU A 177 -36.76 6.83 3.80
N LEU A 178 -35.48 6.81 4.17
CA LEU A 178 -34.53 7.85 3.76
C LEU A 178 -34.33 7.87 2.24
N LYS A 179 -34.27 6.68 1.62
CA LYS A 179 -34.12 6.56 0.16
C LYS A 179 -35.28 7.24 -0.57
N SER A 180 -36.52 6.99 -0.15
CA SER A 180 -37.71 7.61 -0.74
C SER A 180 -37.78 9.13 -0.53
N ARG A 181 -37.19 9.64 0.57
CA ARG A 181 -37.04 11.09 0.82
C ARG A 181 -36.05 11.75 -0.14
N SER A 182 -35.17 10.96 -0.75
CA SER A 182 -34.06 11.37 -1.61
C SER A 182 -34.28 11.08 -3.11
N ASP A 183 -35.53 10.83 -3.55
CA ASP A 183 -35.93 10.49 -4.93
C ASP A 183 -35.67 11.60 -5.99
N GLY A 184 -34.58 12.35 -5.84
CA GLY A 184 -33.92 13.11 -6.89
C GLY A 184 -32.43 12.79 -7.10
N SER A 185 -31.73 12.08 -6.21
CA SER A 185 -30.33 11.65 -6.46
C SER A 185 -29.75 10.77 -5.34
N ALA A 186 -29.97 9.46 -5.38
CA ALA A 186 -29.16 8.52 -4.60
C ALA A 186 -29.19 7.12 -5.25
N SER A 187 -28.48 7.00 -6.37
CA SER A 187 -28.09 5.70 -6.88
C SER A 187 -27.11 5.08 -5.88
N SER A 188 -27.47 3.90 -5.39
CA SER A 188 -26.52 2.98 -4.75
C SER A 188 -25.42 2.70 -5.77
N ALA A 189 -24.27 3.35 -5.58
CA ALA A 189 -23.08 3.09 -6.38
C ALA A 189 -22.27 2.03 -5.63
N THR A 190 -22.46 0.77 -5.99
CA THR A 190 -21.31 -0.13 -5.99
C THR A 190 -20.27 0.57 -6.86
N VAL A 191 -19.09 0.82 -6.29
CA VAL A 191 -17.93 1.49 -6.89
C VAL A 191 -17.39 0.61 -8.01
N ALA A 192 -18.17 0.45 -9.08
CA ALA A 192 -17.69 -0.08 -10.34
C ALA A 192 -16.79 1.01 -10.93
N LYS A 193 -15.56 0.64 -11.30
CA LYS A 193 -14.61 1.51 -11.99
C LYS A 193 -15.34 2.38 -13.03
N PRO A 194 -15.43 3.70 -12.84
CA PRO A 194 -16.12 4.56 -13.80
C PRO A 194 -15.47 4.38 -15.18
N PRO A 195 -16.25 4.37 -16.28
CA PRO A 195 -15.68 4.43 -17.61
C PRO A 195 -14.86 5.71 -17.73
N GLY A 196 -13.53 5.60 -17.74
CA GLY A 196 -12.63 6.75 -17.84
C GLY A 196 -11.77 7.06 -16.61
N ASN A 197 -11.77 6.24 -15.54
CA ASN A 197 -10.87 6.43 -14.39
C ASN A 197 -9.42 6.68 -14.81
N GLN A 198 -8.85 7.77 -14.34
CA GLN A 198 -7.48 8.19 -14.59
C GLN A 198 -6.59 7.79 -13.40
N PRO A 199 -5.34 7.36 -13.64
CA PRO A 199 -4.44 7.07 -12.54
C PRO A 199 -4.05 8.37 -11.81
N PRO A 200 -3.72 8.29 -10.51
CA PRO A 200 -3.25 9.45 -9.77
C PRO A 200 -1.88 9.93 -10.24
N SER A 201 -1.48 11.09 -9.73
CA SER A 201 -0.11 11.60 -9.77
C SER A 201 0.51 11.47 -8.38
N ALA A 202 1.65 10.79 -8.30
CA ALA A 202 2.43 10.68 -7.07
C ALA A 202 3.50 11.77 -7.03
N VAL A 203 3.62 12.46 -5.90
CA VAL A 203 4.67 13.46 -5.66
C VAL A 203 5.25 13.23 -4.28
N ALA A 204 6.52 12.80 -4.23
CA ALA A 204 7.24 12.51 -3.00
C ALA A 204 8.22 13.64 -2.68
N THR A 205 8.19 14.11 -1.44
CA THR A 205 9.19 15.03 -0.89
C THR A 205 9.62 14.55 0.51
N GLY A 206 10.71 15.11 1.03
CA GLY A 206 11.13 14.84 2.40
C GLY A 206 12.17 15.83 2.89
N THR A 207 12.27 15.97 4.21
CA THR A 207 13.26 16.85 4.85
C THR A 207 13.76 16.24 6.17
N PRO A 208 15.09 16.20 6.41
CA PRO A 208 16.17 16.41 5.45
C PRO A 208 16.40 15.19 4.54
N LEU A 209 16.91 15.39 3.32
CA LEU A 209 17.31 14.28 2.43
C LEU A 209 18.79 13.90 2.56
N SER A 210 19.52 14.50 3.50
CA SER A 210 20.88 14.11 3.82
C SER A 210 21.27 14.42 5.26
N GLY A 211 22.24 13.67 5.79
CA GLY A 211 22.75 13.87 7.15
C GLY A 211 23.79 12.80 7.53
N ALA A 212 24.43 12.96 8.70
CA ALA A 212 25.48 12.06 9.18
C ALA A 212 24.98 11.16 10.30
N GLY A 213 25.41 9.89 10.31
CA GLY A 213 25.05 8.93 11.36
C GLY A 213 23.56 8.58 11.34
N GLN A 214 22.81 9.05 12.34
CA GLN A 214 21.35 8.86 12.43
C GLN A 214 20.63 10.06 11.79
N VAL A 215 19.75 9.79 10.82
CA VAL A 215 18.99 10.81 10.11
C VAL A 215 17.50 10.47 10.16
N THR A 216 16.72 11.31 10.83
CA THR A 216 15.26 11.21 10.83
C THR A 216 14.70 12.11 9.73
N VAL A 217 13.99 11.51 8.78
CA VAL A 217 13.39 12.19 7.63
C VAL A 217 11.89 12.25 7.82
N GLN A 218 11.32 13.46 7.72
CA GLN A 218 9.89 13.67 7.57
C GLN A 218 9.57 13.64 6.07
N PHE A 219 8.79 12.66 5.64
CA PHE A 219 8.31 12.57 4.26
C PHE A 219 6.98 13.32 4.10
N ASP A 220 6.68 13.72 2.87
CA ASP A 220 5.42 14.37 2.51
C ASP A 220 5.00 14.03 1.07
N ALA A 221 3.78 13.48 0.95
CA ALA A 221 3.08 13.16 -0.30
C ALA A 221 1.88 14.08 -0.58
N SER A 222 1.69 15.15 0.18
CA SER A 222 0.50 16.03 0.12
C SER A 222 0.27 16.72 -1.23
N ALA A 223 1.30 16.78 -2.07
CA ALA A 223 1.23 17.28 -3.44
C ALA A 223 0.70 16.25 -4.45
N SER A 224 0.50 14.99 -4.05
CA SER A 224 -0.13 13.97 -4.89
C SER A 224 -1.60 14.30 -5.11
N ARG A 225 -2.12 13.98 -6.30
CA ARG A 225 -3.46 14.35 -6.74
C ARG A 225 -4.03 13.28 -7.66
N ASP A 226 -5.32 13.06 -7.53
CA ASP A 226 -6.10 12.32 -8.52
C ASP A 226 -6.81 13.28 -9.48
N PRO A 227 -6.74 13.09 -10.81
CA PRO A 227 -7.46 13.92 -11.76
C PRO A 227 -8.98 13.91 -11.60
N ASP A 228 -9.53 12.79 -11.13
CA ASP A 228 -10.96 12.58 -10.96
C ASP A 228 -11.43 12.98 -9.53
N GLY A 229 -10.49 13.35 -8.66
CA GLY A 229 -10.77 13.82 -7.29
C GLY A 229 -10.95 12.68 -6.28
N ASP A 230 -10.57 11.47 -6.66
CA ASP A 230 -10.72 10.27 -5.83
C ASP A 230 -9.85 10.30 -4.56
N PRO A 231 -10.30 9.66 -3.47
CA PRO A 231 -9.48 9.49 -2.28
C PRO A 231 -8.26 8.62 -2.59
N LEU A 232 -7.11 8.98 -2.02
CA LEU A 232 -5.82 8.34 -2.31
C LEU A 232 -5.24 7.61 -1.13
N ASP A 233 -4.69 6.44 -1.41
CA ASP A 233 -3.85 5.67 -0.50
C ASP A 233 -2.37 5.90 -0.79
N TYR A 234 -1.55 5.92 0.27
CA TYR A 234 -0.13 6.22 0.21
C TYR A 234 0.68 5.13 0.90
N ALA A 235 1.59 4.52 0.14
CA ALA A 235 2.53 3.52 0.64
C ALA A 235 3.97 3.94 0.34
N TRP A 236 4.83 3.86 1.34
CA TRP A 236 6.24 4.23 1.25
C TRP A 236 7.13 3.02 1.47
N ASP A 237 8.12 2.84 0.60
CA ASP A 237 9.28 1.97 0.81
C ASP A 237 10.50 2.85 1.00
N PHE A 238 11.10 2.81 2.18
CA PHE A 238 12.25 3.66 2.54
C PHE A 238 13.58 3.16 1.96
N GLY A 239 13.60 2.01 1.29
CA GLY A 239 14.78 1.49 0.60
C GLY A 239 15.83 0.87 1.53
N ASP A 240 15.53 0.77 2.83
CA ASP A 240 16.33 0.06 3.84
C ASP A 240 15.57 -1.15 4.45
N GLY A 241 14.39 -1.46 3.91
CA GLY A 241 13.48 -2.48 4.43
C GLY A 241 12.39 -1.94 5.36
N GLY A 242 12.45 -0.68 5.76
CA GLY A 242 11.36 0.03 6.43
C GLY A 242 10.24 0.40 5.45
N LEU A 243 9.00 0.36 5.94
CA LEU A 243 7.80 0.76 5.20
C LEU A 243 7.03 1.82 5.98
N GLY A 244 6.31 2.69 5.26
CA GLY A 244 5.46 3.73 5.83
C GLY A 244 4.11 3.84 5.12
N MET A 245 3.13 4.45 5.78
CA MET A 245 1.80 4.70 5.25
C MET A 245 1.38 6.14 5.52
N GLY A 246 0.40 6.61 4.74
CA GLY A 246 -0.19 7.93 4.89
C GLY A 246 0.61 9.03 4.21
N VAL A 247 0.08 10.24 4.29
CA VAL A 247 0.59 11.39 3.54
C VAL A 247 1.98 11.82 4.05
N GLN A 248 2.21 11.75 5.37
CA GLN A 248 3.40 12.35 6.01
C GLN A 248 4.07 11.41 7.03
N PRO A 249 4.59 10.23 6.62
CA PRO A 249 5.29 9.35 7.54
C PRO A 249 6.67 9.89 7.93
N VAL A 250 7.15 9.49 9.10
CA VAL A 250 8.51 9.73 9.58
C VAL A 250 9.29 8.43 9.56
N HIS A 251 10.53 8.46 9.06
CA HIS A 251 11.43 7.32 9.14
C HIS A 251 12.83 7.73 9.57
N THR A 252 13.50 6.85 10.32
CA THR A 252 14.85 7.10 10.80
C THR A 252 15.81 6.11 10.20
N TYR A 253 16.81 6.64 9.49
CA TYR A 253 17.92 5.87 8.96
C TYR A 253 19.10 5.89 9.92
N MET A 254 19.84 4.79 9.96
CA MET A 254 21.11 4.69 10.68
C MET A 254 22.23 4.28 9.73
N ASN A 255 23.32 5.06 9.71
CA ASN A 255 24.58 4.69 9.09
C ASN A 255 25.66 4.51 10.16
N SER A 256 25.87 3.26 10.58
CA SER A 256 26.98 2.88 11.48
C SER A 256 28.28 2.56 10.74
N GLY A 257 28.29 2.68 9.41
CA GLY A 257 29.43 2.41 8.55
C GLY A 257 30.38 3.59 8.44
N ARG A 258 31.52 3.35 7.77
CA ARG A 258 32.52 4.38 7.46
C ARG A 258 32.35 4.98 6.07
N GLU A 259 31.35 4.54 5.32
CA GLU A 259 31.09 4.94 3.93
C GLU A 259 29.76 5.69 3.81
N THR A 260 29.65 6.53 2.78
CA THR A 260 28.39 7.20 2.42
C THR A 260 27.41 6.18 1.86
N VAL A 261 26.18 6.20 2.35
CA VAL A 261 25.12 5.27 1.97
C VAL A 261 23.98 6.04 1.29
N VAL A 262 23.56 5.59 0.13
CA VAL A 262 22.43 6.16 -0.61
C VAL A 262 21.22 5.24 -0.51
N ARG A 263 20.04 5.81 -0.25
CA ARG A 263 18.76 5.09 -0.16
C ARG A 263 17.78 5.67 -1.16
N ILE A 264 17.12 4.79 -1.92
CA ILE A 264 16.04 5.16 -2.83
C ILE A 264 14.72 4.92 -2.11
N VAL A 265 14.01 6.00 -1.85
CA VAL A 265 12.67 5.97 -1.26
C VAL A 265 11.65 5.94 -2.39
N THR A 266 10.70 5.02 -2.33
CA THR A 266 9.62 4.90 -3.32
C THR A 266 8.28 5.18 -2.65
N LEU A 267 7.58 6.22 -3.12
CA LEU A 267 6.17 6.44 -2.85
C LEU A 267 5.34 5.71 -3.90
N THR A 268 4.31 5.00 -3.47
CA THR A 268 3.23 4.48 -4.32
C THR A 268 1.93 5.11 -3.87
N VAL A 269 1.21 5.73 -4.81
CA VAL A 269 -0.11 6.32 -4.61
C VAL A 269 -1.12 5.51 -5.42
N SER A 270 -2.26 5.18 -4.82
CA SER A 270 -3.33 4.42 -5.49
C SER A 270 -4.71 4.98 -5.22
N ASP A 271 -5.59 4.85 -6.21
CA ASP A 271 -7.02 5.13 -6.10
C ASP A 271 -7.83 3.85 -5.80
N PRO A 272 -9.11 3.95 -5.42
CA PRO A 272 -9.98 2.79 -5.11
C PRO A 272 -10.37 1.96 -6.34
N TYR A 273 -10.13 2.48 -7.55
CA TYR A 273 -10.53 1.91 -8.83
C TYR A 273 -9.37 1.23 -9.58
N GLY A 274 -8.22 1.12 -8.93
CA GLY A 274 -7.04 0.38 -9.38
C GLY A 274 -6.00 1.21 -10.12
N GLY A 275 -6.18 2.53 -10.27
CA GLY A 275 -5.14 3.42 -10.77
C GLY A 275 -4.01 3.57 -9.75
N ARG A 276 -2.78 3.65 -10.26
CA ARG A 276 -1.56 3.72 -9.43
C ARG A 276 -0.50 4.60 -10.08
N ALA A 277 0.24 5.34 -9.25
CA ALA A 277 1.43 6.06 -9.64
C ALA A 277 2.54 5.92 -8.59
N THR A 278 3.78 6.13 -9.02
CA THR A 278 4.94 6.06 -8.14
C THR A 278 5.86 7.25 -8.35
N ASP A 279 6.45 7.74 -7.26
CA ASP A 279 7.53 8.72 -7.31
C ASP A 279 8.69 8.27 -6.42
N ARG A 280 9.91 8.73 -6.73
CA ARG A 280 11.12 8.32 -6.02
C ARG A 280 11.98 9.51 -5.64
N ILE A 281 12.46 9.49 -4.41
CA ILE A 281 13.44 10.45 -3.90
C ILE A 281 14.62 9.71 -3.27
N THR A 282 15.74 10.42 -3.13
CA THR A 282 16.98 9.84 -2.65
C THR A 282 17.37 10.45 -1.31
N VAL A 283 17.75 9.61 -0.36
CA VAL A 283 18.32 10.02 0.94
C VAL A 283 19.80 9.64 0.99
N THR A 284 20.67 10.59 1.35
CA THR A 284 22.14 10.39 1.42
C THR A 284 22.63 10.45 2.85
N LEU A 285 23.19 9.35 3.35
CA LEU A 285 23.63 9.19 4.72
C LEU A 285 25.16 9.17 4.78
N PHE A 286 25.75 10.19 5.39
CA PHE A 286 27.19 10.25 5.64
C PHE A 286 27.56 9.41 6.88
N PRO A 287 28.82 8.96 6.99
CA PRO A 287 29.34 8.33 8.20
C PRO A 287 29.17 9.24 9.42
N ALA A 288 28.98 8.66 10.60
CA ALA A 288 29.00 9.43 11.84
C ALA A 288 30.37 10.10 12.06
N ALA A 289 30.36 11.33 12.57
CA ALA A 289 31.60 11.97 13.03
C ALA A 289 32.18 11.19 14.21
N LYS A 290 33.51 11.02 14.21
CA LYS A 290 34.24 10.36 15.30
C LYS A 290 34.28 11.21 16.56
#